data_AF-A0A392R4Q5-F1
#
_entry.id   AF-A0A392R4Q5-F1
#
_cell.length_a   1.000
_cell.length_b   1.000
_cell.length_c   1.000
_cell.angle_alpha   90.00
_cell.angle_beta   90.00
_cell.angle_gamma   90.00
#
_symmetry.space_group_name_H-M   'P 1'
#
loop_
_entity.id
_entity.type
_entity.pdbx_description
1 polymer ?
#
loop_
_entity_poly.entity_id
_entity_poly.type
_entity_poly.pdbx_seq_one_letter_code
_entity_poly.pdbx_strand_id
1 'polypeptide(L)'
;MEILEFQQNTHLAAVYYNQGKPNLSRIQVDVTLGDLKHQLTQINSRLHYCHQRRVTNVENRRPSVCSDVTVLFTNMKLQNDADVRTIFSILS
;
A
#
# COMPACT_ATOMS: atom_id res chain seq x y z
N MET A 1 -16.04 -8.00 -23.70
CA MET A 1 -16.49 -6.98 -22.74
C MET A 1 -16.07 -7.49 -21.38
N GLU A 2 -14.95 -6.99 -20.85
CA GLU A 2 -14.54 -7.33 -19.48
C GLU A 2 -15.49 -6.59 -18.54
N ILE A 3 -16.30 -7.36 -17.82
CA ILE A 3 -17.09 -6.82 -16.72
C ILE A 3 -16.07 -6.36 -15.69
N LEU A 4 -15.89 -5.04 -15.54
CA LEU A 4 -15.20 -4.47 -14.40
C LEU A 4 -16.09 -4.78 -13.19
N GLU A 5 -15.90 -5.97 -12.60
CA GLU A 5 -16.48 -6.29 -11.30
C GLU A 5 -16.06 -5.16 -10.36
N PHE A 6 -17.06 -4.40 -9.90
CA PHE A 6 -16.84 -3.35 -8.94
C PHE A 6 -16.33 -4.01 -7.65
N GLN A 7 -15.02 -4.00 -7.44
CA GLN A 7 -14.43 -4.40 -6.17
C GLN A 7 -14.77 -3.31 -5.15
N GLN A 8 -15.84 -3.54 -4.38
CA GLN A 8 -16.10 -2.81 -3.15
C GLN A 8 -14.83 -2.84 -2.26
N ASN A 9 -14.56 -1.74 -1.57
CA ASN A 9 -13.49 -1.58 -0.58
C ASN A 9 -12.07 -1.63 -1.16
N THR A 10 -11.82 -0.85 -2.23
CA THR A 10 -10.45 -0.55 -2.71
C THR A 10 -10.14 0.93 -2.61
N HIS A 11 -8.91 1.27 -2.19
CA HIS A 11 -8.40 2.65 -2.17
C HIS A 11 -7.30 2.81 -3.21
N LEU A 12 -7.23 3.99 -3.82
CA LEU A 12 -6.10 4.36 -4.67
C LEU A 12 -4.95 4.80 -3.76
N ALA A 13 -3.80 4.14 -3.86
CA ALA A 13 -2.63 4.44 -3.05
C ALA A 13 -1.38 4.56 -3.91
N ALA A 14 -0.45 5.42 -3.47
CA ALA A 14 0.90 5.48 -4.00
C ALA A 14 1.74 4.37 -3.36
N VAL A 15 2.12 3.37 -4.14
CA VAL A 15 2.92 2.21 -3.70
C VAL A 15 4.37 2.40 -4.13
N TYR A 16 5.27 2.34 -3.16
CA TYR A 16 6.72 2.46 -3.36
C TYR A 16 7.38 1.09 -3.18
N TYR A 17 8.02 0.57 -4.23
CA TYR A 17 8.82 -0.65 -4.14
C TYR A 17 10.29 -0.29 -3.98
N ASN A 18 10.95 -0.84 -2.96
CA ASN A 18 12.38 -0.62 -2.67
C ASN A 18 12.79 0.87 -2.68
N GLN A 19 11.93 1.75 -2.15
CA GLN A 19 12.13 3.21 -2.14
C GLN A 19 12.27 3.87 -3.53
N GLY A 20 11.88 3.16 -4.59
CA GLY A 20 11.88 3.66 -5.96
C GLY A 20 10.71 4.61 -6.27
N LYS A 21 10.48 4.83 -7.56
CA LYS A 21 9.38 5.67 -8.05
C LYS A 21 8.02 5.08 -7.61
N PRO A 22 7.08 5.90 -7.11
CA PRO A 22 5.76 5.41 -6.76
C PRO A 22 4.97 5.01 -7.99
N ASN A 23 4.13 3.99 -7.83
CA ASN A 23 3.08 3.65 -8.76
C ASN A 23 1.73 3.85 -8.07
N LEU A 24 0.78 4.47 -8.78
CA LEU A 24 -0.58 4.55 -8.31
C LEU A 24 -1.27 3.21 -8.58
N SER A 25 -1.82 2.60 -7.54
CA SER A 25 -2.45 1.29 -7.63
C SER A 25 -3.68 1.24 -6.72
N ARG A 26 -4.70 0.49 -7.15
CA ARG A 26 -5.82 0.15 -6.28
C ARG A 26 -5.41 -0.99 -5.36
N ILE A 27 -5.57 -0.79 -4.07
CA ILE A 27 -5.33 -1.80 -3.02
C ILE A 27 -6.65 -2.06 -2.29
N GLN A 28 -6.87 -3.30 -1.86
CA GLN A 28 -8.03 -3.66 -1.05
C GLN A 28 -7.80 -3.21 0.40
N VAL A 29 -8.80 -2.64 1.05
CA VAL A 29 -8.63 -1.93 2.34
C VAL A 29 -9.21 -2.61 3.58
N ASP A 30 -9.85 -3.77 3.44
CA ASP A 30 -10.34 -4.60 4.55
C ASP A 30 -9.71 -5.99 4.53
N VAL A 31 -8.38 -6.02 4.54
CA VAL A 31 -7.60 -7.26 4.33
C VAL A 31 -6.63 -7.51 5.47
N THR A 32 -6.18 -8.76 5.64
CA THR A 32 -5.11 -9.09 6.58
C THR A 32 -3.75 -8.57 6.07
N LEU A 33 -2.74 -8.52 6.94
CA LEU A 33 -1.37 -8.19 6.53
C LEU A 33 -0.81 -9.20 5.52
N GLY A 34 -1.18 -10.48 5.66
CA GLY A 34 -0.81 -11.53 4.71
C GLY A 34 -1.38 -11.26 3.32
N ASP A 35 -2.66 -10.93 3.26
CA ASP A 35 -3.36 -10.60 2.02
C ASP A 35 -2.79 -9.33 1.38
N LEU A 36 -2.52 -8.29 2.17
CA LEU A 36 -1.89 -7.06 1.69
C LEU A 36 -0.51 -7.34 1.08
N LYS A 37 0.34 -8.14 1.74
CA LYS A 37 1.64 -8.56 1.19
C LYS A 37 1.48 -9.36 -0.09
N HIS A 38 0.48 -10.23 -0.16
CA HIS A 38 0.20 -11.00 -1.36
C HIS A 38 -0.21 -10.10 -2.52
N GLN A 39 -1.15 -9.19 -2.29
CA GLN A 39 -1.61 -8.22 -3.28
C GLN A 39 -0.46 -7.32 -3.76
N LEU A 40 0.37 -6.80 -2.86
CA LEU A 40 1.54 -6.00 -3.22
C LEU A 40 2.58 -6.82 -4.01
N THR A 41 2.72 -8.11 -3.74
CA THR A 41 3.58 -9.00 -4.54
C THR A 41 3.03 -9.16 -5.96
N GLN A 42 1.71 -9.32 -6.11
CA GLN A 42 1.07 -9.42 -7.43
C GLN A 42 1.18 -8.11 -8.21
N ILE A 43 1.02 -6.96 -7.56
CA ILE A 43 1.20 -5.65 -8.20
C ILE A 43 2.66 -5.49 -8.65
N ASN A 44 3.62 -5.83 -7.78
CA ASN A 44 5.04 -5.75 -8.10
C ASN A 44 5.42 -6.62 -9.31
N SER A 45 4.93 -7.86 -9.37
CA SER A 45 5.23 -8.77 -10.48
C SER A 45 4.61 -8.30 -11.81
N ARG A 46 3.44 -7.65 -11.76
CA ARG A 46 2.81 -7.03 -12.95
C ARG A 46 3.59 -5.82 -13.45
N LEU A 47 4.06 -4.97 -12.54
CA LEU A 47 4.83 -3.76 -12.90
C LEU A 47 6.27 -4.07 -13.30
N HIS A 48 6.85 -5.11 -12.68
CA HIS A 48 8.24 -5.50 -12.86
C HIS A 48 8.31 -7.00 -13.16
N TYR A 49 8.14 -7.35 -14.44
CA TYR A 49 8.15 -8.73 -14.94
C TYR A 49 9.34 -9.55 -14.43
N CYS A 50 10.53 -8.93 -14.33
CA CYS A 50 11.77 -9.56 -13.88
C CYS A 50 11.92 -9.59 -12.35
N HIS A 51 11.05 -8.96 -11.56
CA HIS A 51 11.19 -8.81 -10.11
C HIS A 51 10.00 -9.42 -9.39
N GLN A 52 9.88 -10.74 -9.49
CA GLN A 52 8.85 -11.53 -8.82
C GLN A 52 9.16 -11.78 -7.33
N ARG A 53 10.02 -10.96 -6.72
CA ARG A 53 10.35 -11.11 -5.29
C ARG A 53 9.10 -10.88 -4.45
N ARG A 54 8.86 -11.79 -3.50
CA ARG A 54 7.74 -11.69 -2.57
C ARG A 54 7.97 -10.53 -1.62
N VAL A 55 6.92 -9.76 -1.36
CA VAL A 55 6.93 -8.67 -0.39
C VAL A 55 6.99 -9.26 1.02
N THR A 56 8.08 -9.00 1.73
CA THR A 56 8.30 -9.51 3.11
C THR A 56 7.94 -8.47 4.16
N ASN A 57 8.17 -7.19 3.86
CA ASN A 57 7.90 -6.06 4.75
C ASN A 57 7.02 -5.03 4.03
N VAL A 58 6.14 -4.39 4.78
CA VAL A 58 5.29 -3.29 4.32
C VAL A 58 5.47 -2.15 5.31
N GLU A 59 5.66 -0.95 4.78
CA GLU A 59 5.74 0.28 5.55
C GLU A 59 4.68 1.24 5.03
N ASN A 60 3.97 1.88 5.95
CA ASN A 60 3.12 3.01 5.63
C ASN A 60 3.91 4.31 5.77
N ARG A 61 4.00 5.05 4.67
CA ARG A 61 4.65 6.35 4.62
C ARG A 61 3.60 7.43 4.90
N ARG A 62 3.56 7.93 6.14
CA ARG A 62 2.61 8.95 6.59
C ARG A 62 3.21 10.35 6.43
N PRO A 63 2.58 11.23 5.63
CA PRO A 63 2.93 12.64 5.64
C PRO A 63 2.43 13.30 6.94
N SER A 64 3.24 14.19 7.49
CA SER A 64 2.89 15.10 8.57
C SER A 64 3.29 16.51 8.14
N VAL A 65 2.38 17.47 8.31
CA VAL A 65 2.63 18.87 7.97
C VAL A 65 3.05 19.60 9.24
N CYS A 66 4.27 20.14 9.25
CA CYS A 66 4.77 20.95 10.35
C CYS A 66 4.21 22.37 10.27
N SER A 67 4.25 23.08 11.40
CA SER A 67 3.77 24.46 11.51
C SER A 67 4.55 25.46 10.65
N ASP A 68 5.76 25.09 10.21
CA ASP A 68 6.60 25.84 9.27
C ASP A 68 6.34 25.47 7.79
N VAL A 69 5.23 24.77 7.51
CA VAL A 69 4.79 24.35 6.17
C VAL A 69 5.69 23.25 5.55
N THR A 70 6.64 22.69 6.30
CA THR A 70 7.40 21.53 5.83
C THR A 70 6.58 20.25 5.93
N VAL A 71 6.74 19.35 4.94
CA VAL A 71 6.10 18.02 4.95
C VAL A 71 7.13 16.97 5.32
N LEU A 72 6.97 16.38 6.49
CA LEU A 72 7.78 15.26 6.95
C LEU A 72 7.08 13.95 6.61
N PHE A 73 7.87 12.94 6.24
CA PHE A 73 7.37 11.60 6.04
C PHE A 73 7.90 10.69 7.13
N THR A 74 7.00 10.06 7.88
CA THR A 74 7.35 9.01 8.83
C THR A 74 6.96 7.67 8.24
N ASN A 75 7.85 6.67 8.38
CA ASN A 75 7.57 5.31 7.96
C ASN A 75 7.15 4.48 9.18
N MET A 76 5.99 3.85 9.10
CA MET A 76 5.50 2.91 10.10
C MET A 76 5.50 1.51 9.52
N LYS A 77 6.30 0.61 10.08
CA LYS A 77 6.32 -0.80 9.66
C LYS A 77 5.05 -1.52 10.13
N LEU A 78 4.43 -2.27 9.24
CA LEU A 78 3.22 -3.04 9.55
C LEU A 78 3.63 -4.42 10.05
N GLN A 79 3.30 -4.72 11.30
CA GLN A 79 3.71 -5.93 11.98
C GLN A 79 2.55 -6.93 12.12
N ASN A 80 1.32 -6.43 12.18
CA ASN A 80 0.12 -7.25 12.39
C ASN A 80 -1.11 -6.69 11.66
N ASP A 81 -2.23 -7.42 11.72
CA ASP A 81 -3.49 -7.05 11.07
C ASP A 81 -4.14 -5.80 11.70
N ALA A 82 -3.88 -5.51 12.98
CA ALA A 82 -4.39 -4.31 13.64
C ALA A 82 -3.70 -3.04 13.12
N ASP A 83 -2.40 -3.11 12.80
CA ASP A 83 -1.68 -2.01 12.15
C ASP A 83 -2.30 -1.69 10.78
N VAL A 84 -2.59 -2.74 9.99
CA VAL A 84 -3.22 -2.62 8.67
C VAL A 84 -4.58 -1.94 8.77
N ARG A 85 -5.43 -2.43 9.69
CA ARG A 85 -6.75 -1.84 9.94
C ARG A 85 -6.65 -0.38 10.35
N THR A 86 -5.74 -0.07 11.27
CA THR A 86 -5.52 1.30 11.76
C THR A 86 -5.18 2.26 10.63
N ILE A 87 -4.38 1.83 9.66
CA ILE A 87 -3.97 2.68 8.54
C ILE A 87 -5.13 2.96 7.61
N PHE A 88 -5.90 1.94 7.27
CA PHE A 88 -7.04 2.13 6.39
C PHE A 88 -8.15 2.94 7.06
N SER A 89 -8.36 2.81 8.38
CA SER A 89 -9.31 3.63 9.13
C SER A 89 -8.92 5.11 9.24
N ILE A 90 -7.64 5.47 9.17
CA ILE A 90 -7.19 6.88 9.17
C ILE A 90 -7.42 7.53 7.79
N LEU A 91 -7.50 6.72 6.74
CA LEU A 91 -7.57 7.17 5.34
C LEU A 91 -8.99 7.08 4.74
N SER A 92 -9.98 6.61 5.51
CA SER A 92 -11.41 6.59 5.17
C SER A 92 -12.11 7.84 5.68
#